data_AF-A0A485BJZ9-F1
#
_entry.id   AF-A0A485BJZ9-F1
#
_cell.length_a   1.000
_cell.length_b   1.000
_cell.length_c   1.000
_cell.angle_alpha   90.00
_cell.angle_beta   90.00
_cell.angle_gamma   90.00
#
_symmetry.space_group_name_H-M   'P 1'
#
loop_
_entity.id
_entity.type
_entity.pdbx_description
1 polymer ?
#
loop_
_entity_poly.entity_id
_entity_poly.type
_entity_poly.pdbx_seq_one_letter_code
_entity_poly.pdbx_strand_id
1 'polypeptide(L)'
;MGLAGLVLIDDEDTRKLMLPKQWGIDDIPVIMQDKKFTAAGEIDYQLDIMSAAVGWFGDTLLTNGVQYPQHAPPRGWVRLRLLNGCNARSLTIAASDKRALYVIASDGGLLAEPVQVNELPMLMGERFEVLVDVRDGKPFDLVTLPVTQMGMAVAPFDKAVPILRVQPVGIPGSGTLPDSLVSMPALPSLDGLTQRKLQLSMDPMLDMMGMQALMKKYGNQAMSGMDHGDMMGHGGMKMDHGGMGNMHHGAGGFDFHNANRINGQAFDMNVPMFAAAKGQYERWVISSEGDMMLHPFHIHGTQFRILRENGQAPAAHRSGWKDTVRVEGGVSEVLVKFDHEASKENMYMAHCHLLEHEDTGMMLGFTV
;
A
#
# COMPACT_ATOMS: atom_id res chain seq x y z
N MET A 1 16.97 -5.71 -5.40
CA MET A 1 17.66 -6.38 -4.27
C MET A 1 16.84 -7.47 -3.58
N GLY A 2 15.55 -7.28 -3.25
CA GLY A 2 14.65 -8.39 -2.88
C GLY A 2 14.50 -8.70 -1.39
N LEU A 3 14.96 -7.81 -0.51
CA LEU A 3 14.80 -7.96 0.95
C LEU A 3 13.35 -7.72 1.37
N ALA A 4 12.68 -8.76 1.83
CA ALA A 4 11.39 -8.71 2.50
C ALA A 4 11.24 -10.00 3.34
N GLY A 5 10.51 -9.91 4.44
CA GLY A 5 10.19 -11.05 5.31
C GLY A 5 8.77 -10.94 5.83
N LEU A 6 8.31 -11.98 6.51
CA LEU A 6 6.99 -12.01 7.16
C LEU A 6 7.15 -12.24 8.65
N VAL A 7 6.23 -11.64 9.41
CA VAL A 7 6.07 -11.89 10.85
C VAL A 7 4.66 -12.44 11.06
N LEU A 8 4.57 -13.61 11.67
CA LEU A 8 3.30 -14.21 12.08
C LEU A 8 3.17 -14.05 13.59
N ILE A 9 2.14 -13.33 14.01
CA ILE A 9 1.82 -13.15 15.43
C ILE A 9 0.57 -13.98 15.71
N ASP A 10 0.69 -14.91 16.66
CA ASP A 10 -0.42 -15.71 17.15
C ASP A 10 -0.69 -15.39 18.62
N ASP A 11 -1.96 -15.31 18.98
CA ASP A 11 -2.43 -15.10 20.34
C ASP A 11 -3.46 -16.18 20.73
N GLU A 12 -4.10 -16.01 21.89
CA GLU A 12 -5.12 -16.96 22.34
C GLU A 12 -6.39 -16.92 21.47
N ASP A 13 -6.74 -15.77 20.92
CA ASP A 13 -7.98 -15.61 20.15
C ASP A 13 -7.83 -16.24 18.77
N THR A 14 -6.71 -16.03 18.08
CA THR A 14 -6.44 -16.69 16.79
C THR A 14 -6.40 -18.22 16.92
N ARG A 15 -5.92 -18.75 18.05
CA ARG A 15 -5.84 -20.21 18.31
C ARG A 15 -7.19 -20.85 18.62
N LYS A 16 -8.14 -20.11 19.20
CA LYS A 16 -9.50 -20.59 19.48
C LYS A 16 -10.32 -20.70 18.19
N LEU A 17 -10.04 -19.84 17.22
CA LEU A 17 -10.67 -19.91 15.90
C LEU A 17 -10.10 -21.12 15.14
N MET A 18 -10.97 -21.98 14.65
CA MET A 18 -10.59 -23.15 13.86
C MET A 18 -10.31 -22.79 12.40
N LEU A 19 -9.62 -21.66 12.17
CA LEU A 19 -9.19 -21.21 10.84
C LEU A 19 -8.24 -22.23 10.19
N PRO A 20 -8.09 -22.22 8.85
CA PRO A 20 -6.97 -22.87 8.18
C PRO A 20 -5.64 -22.42 8.81
N LYS A 21 -4.76 -23.38 9.10
CA LYS A 21 -3.57 -23.17 9.93
C LYS A 21 -2.41 -24.13 9.64
N GLN A 22 -2.56 -25.02 8.67
CA GLN A 22 -1.45 -25.85 8.20
C GLN A 22 -0.62 -25.02 7.24
N TRP A 23 0.46 -24.44 7.77
CA TRP A 23 1.37 -23.61 7.01
C TRP A 23 1.90 -24.33 5.76
N GLY A 24 1.81 -23.67 4.60
CA GLY A 24 2.22 -24.24 3.32
C GLY A 24 1.20 -25.18 2.68
N ILE A 25 0.05 -25.42 3.32
CA ILE A 25 -1.00 -26.33 2.85
C ILE A 25 -2.32 -25.58 2.67
N ASP A 26 -2.99 -25.23 3.78
CA ASP A 26 -4.25 -24.49 3.77
C ASP A 26 -4.13 -23.08 4.34
N ASP A 27 -2.95 -22.72 4.85
CA ASP A 27 -2.55 -21.37 5.26
C ASP A 27 -1.22 -21.03 4.57
N ILE A 28 -1.25 -20.09 3.62
CA ILE A 28 -0.05 -19.74 2.83
C ILE A 28 0.17 -18.24 2.75
N PRO A 29 1.45 -17.80 2.73
CA PRO A 29 1.78 -16.43 2.40
C PRO A 29 1.73 -16.20 0.88
N VAL A 30 1.31 -15.01 0.49
CA VAL A 30 1.31 -14.54 -0.90
C VAL A 30 1.88 -13.12 -0.94
N ILE A 31 3.21 -13.03 -1.06
CA ILE A 31 3.94 -11.77 -1.21
C ILE A 31 3.96 -11.40 -2.70
N MET A 32 3.30 -10.31 -3.06
CA MET A 32 3.17 -9.84 -4.44
C MET A 32 4.11 -8.66 -4.65
N GLN A 33 4.95 -8.73 -5.68
CA GLN A 33 5.92 -7.68 -5.99
C GLN A 33 6.07 -7.56 -7.51
N ASP A 34 6.10 -6.36 -8.07
CA ASP A 34 6.56 -6.15 -9.43
C ASP A 34 8.07 -5.84 -9.48
N LYS A 35 8.71 -6.22 -10.60
CA LYS A 35 10.10 -5.89 -10.92
C LYS A 35 10.27 -5.63 -12.40
N LYS A 36 11.30 -4.85 -12.73
CA LYS A 36 11.83 -4.70 -14.07
C LYS A 36 13.25 -5.26 -14.12
N PHE A 37 13.60 -5.87 -15.24
CA PHE A 37 14.91 -6.47 -15.44
C PHE A 37 15.61 -5.90 -16.68
N THR A 38 16.94 -5.81 -16.63
CA THR A 38 17.77 -5.48 -17.80
C THR A 38 17.80 -6.66 -18.77
N ALA A 39 18.31 -6.46 -19.99
CA ALA A 39 18.51 -7.55 -20.95
C ALA A 39 19.47 -8.65 -20.45
N ALA A 40 20.33 -8.33 -19.47
CA ALA A 40 21.21 -9.29 -18.80
C ALA A 40 20.51 -10.07 -17.66
N GLY A 41 19.25 -9.75 -17.34
CA GLY A 41 18.48 -10.38 -16.27
C GLY A 41 18.72 -9.78 -14.87
N GLU A 42 19.42 -8.65 -14.78
CA GLU A 42 19.65 -7.94 -13.52
C GLU A 42 18.43 -7.06 -13.17
N ILE A 43 18.20 -6.79 -11.88
CA ILE A 43 17.14 -5.88 -11.46
C ILE A 43 17.48 -4.46 -11.91
N ASP A 44 16.60 -3.86 -12.71
CA ASP A 44 16.74 -2.50 -13.27
C ASP A 44 16.13 -1.45 -12.33
N TYR A 45 16.72 -1.33 -11.13
CA TYR A 45 16.31 -0.32 -10.15
C TYR A 45 17.07 0.99 -10.37
N GLN A 46 16.34 2.10 -10.37
CA GLN A 46 16.90 3.44 -10.43
C GLN A 46 16.03 4.34 -9.55
N LEU A 47 16.67 5.16 -8.72
CA LEU A 47 16.06 6.34 -8.12
C LEU A 47 16.44 7.55 -8.99
N ASP A 48 15.61 7.82 -9.98
CA ASP A 48 15.68 8.96 -10.90
C ASP A 48 14.47 9.90 -10.77
N ILE A 49 14.47 11.00 -11.52
CA ILE A 49 13.41 12.01 -11.45
C ILE A 49 12.01 11.47 -11.79
N MET A 50 11.92 10.43 -12.62
CA MET A 50 10.64 9.81 -12.95
C MET A 50 10.17 8.99 -11.74
N SER A 51 11.02 8.08 -11.25
CA SER A 51 10.68 7.23 -10.10
C SER A 51 10.47 8.01 -8.81
N ALA A 52 11.16 9.13 -8.60
CA ALA A 52 10.96 10.02 -7.45
C ALA A 52 9.59 10.72 -7.47
N ALA A 53 8.94 10.81 -8.63
CA ALA A 53 7.63 11.43 -8.78
C ALA A 53 6.47 10.42 -8.84
N VAL A 54 6.66 9.28 -9.52
CA VAL A 54 5.57 8.31 -9.77
C VAL A 54 5.85 6.91 -9.24
N GLY A 55 7.00 6.74 -8.60
CA GLY A 55 7.48 5.48 -8.05
C GLY A 55 8.21 4.57 -9.06
N TRP A 56 8.95 3.62 -8.52
CA TRP A 56 9.57 2.56 -9.31
C TRP A 56 8.58 1.41 -9.50
N PHE A 57 8.33 1.05 -10.75
CA PHE A 57 7.44 -0.04 -11.13
C PHE A 57 8.02 -0.80 -12.33
N GLY A 58 7.61 -2.06 -12.45
CA GLY A 58 8.06 -2.97 -13.49
C GLY A 58 6.93 -3.59 -14.30
N ASP A 59 7.32 -4.50 -15.18
CA ASP A 59 6.45 -5.26 -16.08
C ASP A 59 6.32 -6.74 -15.68
N THR A 60 7.09 -7.18 -14.69
CA THR A 60 7.13 -8.58 -14.24
C THR A 60 6.55 -8.71 -12.84
N LEU A 61 5.40 -9.38 -12.71
CA LEU A 61 4.80 -9.69 -11.40
C LEU A 61 5.40 -10.99 -10.81
N LEU A 62 5.81 -10.92 -9.55
CA LEU A 62 6.33 -12.02 -8.76
C LEU A 62 5.39 -12.32 -7.60
N THR A 63 5.24 -13.60 -7.31
CA THR A 63 4.53 -14.13 -6.15
C THR A 63 5.50 -15.01 -5.37
N ASN A 64 5.84 -14.60 -4.13
CA ASN A 64 6.88 -15.25 -3.32
C ASN A 64 8.21 -15.41 -4.09
N GLY A 65 8.56 -14.43 -4.93
CA GLY A 65 9.81 -14.41 -5.71
C GLY A 65 9.79 -15.18 -7.03
N VAL A 66 8.69 -15.84 -7.40
CA VAL A 66 8.56 -16.57 -8.67
C VAL A 66 7.41 -16.03 -9.52
N GLN A 67 7.54 -16.13 -10.86
CA GLN A 67 6.47 -15.73 -11.77
C GLN A 67 5.36 -16.79 -11.80
N TYR A 68 4.13 -16.36 -11.57
CA TYR A 68 2.90 -17.15 -11.70
C TYR A 68 3.00 -18.61 -11.17
N PRO A 69 3.28 -18.81 -9.87
CA PRO A 69 3.31 -20.13 -9.27
C PRO A 69 1.91 -20.77 -9.21
N GLN A 70 1.91 -22.06 -8.87
CA GLN A 70 0.70 -22.81 -8.51
C GLN A 70 0.76 -23.29 -7.06
N HIS A 71 -0.39 -23.34 -6.38
CA HIS A 71 -0.57 -23.90 -5.04
C HIS A 71 -1.71 -24.92 -5.03
N ALA A 72 -1.54 -26.00 -4.28
CA ALA A 72 -2.46 -27.14 -4.28
C ALA A 72 -3.08 -27.40 -2.89
N PRO A 73 -4.06 -26.59 -2.46
CA PRO A 73 -4.68 -26.75 -1.14
C PRO A 73 -5.68 -27.92 -1.11
N PRO A 74 -6.02 -28.46 0.07
CA PRO A 74 -7.16 -29.36 0.21
C PRO A 74 -8.49 -28.63 -0.12
N ARG A 75 -9.54 -29.39 -0.44
CA ARG A 75 -10.91 -28.86 -0.61
C ARG A 75 -11.41 -28.30 0.71
N GLY A 76 -12.02 -27.12 0.71
CA GLY A 76 -12.44 -26.46 1.96
C GLY A 76 -12.17 -24.97 1.87
N TRP A 77 -11.76 -24.38 2.99
CA TRP A 77 -11.23 -23.02 3.04
C TRP A 77 -9.71 -23.05 2.87
N VAL A 78 -9.19 -22.19 2.00
CA VAL A 78 -7.76 -21.84 1.97
C VAL A 78 -7.60 -20.41 2.49
N ARG A 79 -6.66 -20.21 3.42
CA ARG A 79 -6.26 -18.91 3.96
C ARG A 79 -5.04 -18.41 3.20
N LEU A 80 -5.17 -17.21 2.63
CA LEU A 80 -4.12 -16.52 1.92
C LEU A 80 -3.73 -15.28 2.74
N ARG A 81 -2.46 -15.23 3.17
CA ARG A 81 -1.89 -14.06 3.85
C ARG A 81 -1.22 -13.18 2.81
N LEU A 82 -1.97 -12.19 2.33
CA LEU A 82 -1.58 -11.34 1.22
C LEU A 82 -0.69 -10.20 1.73
N LEU A 83 0.41 -9.93 1.03
CA LEU A 83 1.25 -8.75 1.23
C LEU A 83 1.49 -8.09 -0.13
N ASN A 84 1.13 -6.81 -0.26
CA ASN A 84 1.63 -5.99 -1.36
C ASN A 84 3.03 -5.48 -0.99
N GLY A 85 4.06 -6.15 -1.53
CA GLY A 85 5.47 -5.80 -1.34
C GLY A 85 6.07 -5.04 -2.52
N CYS A 86 5.25 -4.40 -3.36
CA CYS A 86 5.72 -3.52 -4.43
C CYS A 86 6.28 -2.23 -3.84
N ASN A 87 7.23 -1.61 -4.55
CA ASN A 87 7.76 -0.29 -4.16
C ASN A 87 6.68 0.80 -4.28
N ALA A 88 5.96 0.81 -5.40
CA ALA A 88 5.03 1.89 -5.72
C ALA A 88 3.66 1.45 -6.24
N ARG A 89 3.52 0.19 -6.67
CA ARG A 89 2.30 -0.29 -7.32
C ARG A 89 1.23 -0.67 -6.29
N SER A 90 0.06 -0.02 -6.35
CA SER A 90 -1.14 -0.56 -5.72
C SER A 90 -1.69 -1.75 -6.51
N LEU A 91 -2.39 -2.65 -5.83
CA LEU A 91 -2.98 -3.87 -6.41
C LEU A 91 -4.48 -3.92 -6.10
N THR A 92 -5.25 -4.59 -6.95
CA THR A 92 -6.65 -4.92 -6.67
C THR A 92 -6.87 -6.42 -6.89
N ILE A 93 -6.98 -7.17 -5.80
CA ILE A 93 -6.98 -8.63 -5.83
C ILE A 93 -8.39 -9.17 -6.09
N ALA A 94 -8.52 -10.12 -7.00
CA ALA A 94 -9.77 -10.80 -7.30
C ALA A 94 -9.52 -12.27 -7.66
N ALA A 95 -10.60 -13.07 -7.74
CA ALA A 95 -10.54 -14.41 -8.31
C ALA A 95 -10.98 -14.40 -9.79
N SER A 96 -10.29 -15.15 -10.64
CA SER A 96 -10.54 -15.21 -12.09
C SER A 96 -11.95 -15.66 -12.46
N ASP A 97 -12.58 -16.47 -11.62
CA ASP A 97 -13.96 -16.97 -11.80
C ASP A 97 -14.99 -16.20 -10.96
N LYS A 98 -14.58 -15.05 -10.39
CA LYS A 98 -15.42 -14.16 -9.58
C LYS A 98 -15.93 -14.76 -8.27
N ARG A 99 -15.34 -15.87 -7.78
CA ARG A 99 -15.64 -16.35 -6.41
C ARG A 99 -15.20 -15.28 -5.40
N ALA A 100 -15.95 -15.19 -4.31
CA ALA A 100 -15.70 -14.18 -3.29
C ALA A 100 -14.43 -14.45 -2.48
N LEU A 101 -13.82 -13.38 -2.00
CA LEU A 101 -12.77 -13.38 -1.00
C LEU A 101 -13.39 -12.97 0.34
N TYR A 102 -13.15 -13.74 1.40
CA TYR A 102 -13.65 -13.42 2.74
C TYR A 102 -12.51 -12.85 3.57
N VAL A 103 -12.45 -11.53 3.70
CA VAL A 103 -11.42 -10.84 4.48
C VAL A 103 -11.65 -11.11 5.95
N ILE A 104 -10.64 -11.65 6.63
CA ILE A 104 -10.70 -11.98 8.06
C ILE A 104 -9.72 -11.16 8.90
N ALA A 105 -8.69 -10.57 8.29
CA ALA A 105 -7.69 -9.74 8.98
C ALA A 105 -7.17 -8.64 8.07
N SER A 106 -6.74 -7.53 8.68
CA SER A 106 -5.96 -6.46 8.07
C SER A 106 -4.57 -6.38 8.71
N ASP A 107 -3.79 -5.32 8.44
CA ASP A 107 -2.41 -5.14 8.90
C ASP A 107 -2.14 -5.54 10.36
N GLY A 108 -3.04 -5.15 11.27
CA GLY A 108 -2.89 -5.32 12.71
C GLY A 108 -3.67 -6.49 13.31
N GLY A 109 -4.24 -7.37 12.49
CA GLY A 109 -4.89 -8.60 12.95
C GLY A 109 -6.36 -8.73 12.54
N LEU A 110 -7.07 -9.59 13.25
CA LEU A 110 -8.42 -10.03 12.90
C LEU A 110 -9.44 -8.88 12.91
N LEU A 111 -10.40 -8.95 11.97
CA LEU A 111 -11.61 -8.13 11.95
C LEU A 111 -12.62 -8.64 12.98
N ALA A 112 -13.72 -7.91 13.20
CA ALA A 112 -14.78 -8.39 14.11
C ALA A 112 -15.52 -9.63 13.56
N GLU A 113 -15.74 -9.65 12.26
CA GLU A 113 -16.41 -10.68 11.49
C GLU A 113 -15.85 -10.71 10.07
N PRO A 114 -15.98 -11.82 9.31
CA PRO A 114 -15.52 -11.87 7.93
C PRO A 114 -16.26 -10.87 7.05
N VAL A 115 -15.51 -10.13 6.23
CA VAL A 115 -16.08 -9.20 5.24
C VAL A 115 -15.93 -9.80 3.85
N GLN A 116 -17.06 -10.13 3.23
CA GLN A 116 -17.06 -10.64 1.86
C GLN A 116 -16.79 -9.52 0.85
N VAL A 117 -15.82 -9.72 -0.05
CA VAL A 117 -15.52 -8.82 -1.15
C VAL A 117 -15.33 -9.60 -2.46
N ASN A 118 -15.59 -8.96 -3.59
CA ASN A 118 -15.27 -9.50 -4.91
C ASN A 118 -13.90 -9.02 -5.41
N GLU A 119 -13.48 -7.85 -4.94
CA GLU A 119 -12.24 -7.18 -5.28
C GLU A 119 -11.66 -6.58 -3.99
N LEU A 120 -10.36 -6.70 -3.80
CA LEU A 120 -9.66 -6.25 -2.60
C LEU A 120 -8.51 -5.32 -2.98
N PRO A 121 -8.72 -3.99 -2.93
CA PRO A 121 -7.64 -3.01 -3.10
C PRO A 121 -6.61 -3.15 -1.98
N MET A 122 -5.32 -3.14 -2.34
CA MET A 122 -4.18 -3.25 -1.44
C MET A 122 -3.12 -2.21 -1.80
N LEU A 123 -2.77 -1.37 -0.83
CA LEU A 123 -1.69 -0.41 -0.95
C LEU A 123 -0.33 -1.04 -0.64
N MET A 124 0.75 -0.38 -1.03
CA MET A 124 2.13 -0.80 -0.75
C MET A 124 2.32 -0.94 0.76
N GLY A 125 2.85 -2.08 1.21
CA GLY A 125 3.05 -2.41 2.63
C GLY A 125 1.84 -3.01 3.34
N GLU A 126 0.63 -2.97 2.76
CA GLU A 126 -0.57 -3.51 3.40
C GLU A 126 -0.62 -5.03 3.40
N ARG A 127 -1.25 -5.56 4.45
CA ARG A 127 -1.59 -6.97 4.56
C ARG A 127 -3.08 -7.16 4.76
N PHE A 128 -3.59 -8.19 4.11
CA PHE A 128 -4.90 -8.73 4.39
C PHE A 128 -4.80 -10.25 4.42
N GLU A 129 -5.56 -10.86 5.32
CA GLU A 129 -5.77 -12.30 5.27
C GLU A 129 -7.17 -12.58 4.77
N VAL A 130 -7.27 -13.45 3.77
CA VAL A 130 -8.55 -13.83 3.16
C VAL A 130 -8.74 -15.34 3.19
N LEU A 131 -9.98 -15.78 3.39
CA LEU A 131 -10.40 -17.15 3.12
C LEU A 131 -11.06 -17.21 1.75
N VAL A 132 -10.75 -18.25 0.99
CA VAL A 132 -11.36 -18.54 -0.31
C VAL A 132 -11.93 -19.95 -0.30
N ASP A 133 -13.18 -20.10 -0.77
CA ASP A 133 -13.83 -21.41 -0.84
C ASP A 133 -13.32 -22.18 -2.07
N VAL A 134 -12.76 -23.36 -1.81
CA VAL A 134 -12.26 -24.31 -2.81
C VAL A 134 -12.90 -25.68 -2.71
N ARG A 135 -14.05 -25.80 -2.05
CA ARG A 135 -14.79 -27.07 -1.88
C ARG A 135 -15.23 -27.70 -3.19
N ASP A 136 -15.52 -26.89 -4.21
CA ASP A 136 -15.96 -27.36 -5.52
C ASP A 136 -14.86 -28.09 -6.32
N GLY A 137 -13.60 -27.98 -5.87
CA GLY A 137 -12.45 -28.60 -6.49
C GLY A 137 -12.05 -27.99 -7.84
N LYS A 138 -12.61 -26.84 -8.24
CA LYS A 138 -12.30 -26.20 -9.52
C LYS A 138 -11.08 -25.30 -9.39
N PRO A 139 -10.06 -25.46 -10.25
CA PRO A 139 -8.94 -24.53 -10.29
C PRO A 139 -9.38 -23.12 -10.69
N PHE A 140 -8.74 -22.11 -10.10
CA PHE A 140 -8.93 -20.70 -10.45
C PHE A 140 -7.61 -19.95 -10.25
N ASP A 141 -7.54 -18.73 -10.76
CA ASP A 141 -6.38 -17.85 -10.55
C ASP A 141 -6.76 -16.75 -9.57
N LEU A 142 -5.90 -16.50 -8.58
CA LEU A 142 -5.85 -15.21 -7.93
C LEU A 142 -5.23 -14.24 -8.93
N VAL A 143 -5.86 -13.10 -9.16
CA VAL A 143 -5.42 -12.08 -10.13
C VAL A 143 -5.34 -10.71 -9.48
N THR A 144 -4.50 -9.83 -10.01
CA THR A 144 -4.64 -8.38 -9.79
C THR A 144 -5.34 -7.75 -10.99
N LEU A 145 -6.33 -6.91 -10.73
CA LEU A 145 -7.03 -6.11 -11.74
C LEU A 145 -6.24 -4.82 -12.04
N PRO A 146 -6.50 -4.16 -13.18
CA PRO A 146 -5.98 -2.82 -13.44
C PRO A 146 -6.42 -1.85 -12.35
N VAL A 147 -5.51 -0.96 -11.95
CA VAL A 147 -5.75 0.08 -10.94
C VAL A 147 -5.79 1.46 -11.60
N THR A 148 -6.58 2.36 -11.04
CA THR A 148 -6.47 3.79 -11.33
C THR A 148 -5.34 4.35 -10.49
N GLN A 149 -4.13 4.26 -11.03
CA GLN A 149 -2.92 4.85 -10.50
C GLN A 149 -2.00 5.12 -11.68
N MET A 150 -1.41 6.30 -11.68
CA MET A 150 -0.50 6.74 -12.73
C MET A 150 0.66 5.76 -12.97
N GLY A 151 0.94 5.45 -14.24
CA GLY A 151 1.96 4.49 -14.66
C GLY A 151 1.59 3.01 -14.44
N MET A 152 0.62 2.71 -13.57
CA MET A 152 0.34 1.34 -13.15
C MET A 152 -0.58 0.57 -14.11
N ALA A 153 -1.20 1.23 -15.08
CA ALA A 153 -2.00 0.58 -16.13
C ALA A 153 -1.24 0.36 -17.46
N VAL A 154 0.09 0.44 -17.43
CA VAL A 154 0.94 0.03 -18.56
C VAL A 154 0.95 -1.50 -18.68
N ALA A 155 0.88 -2.02 -19.91
CA ALA A 155 0.92 -3.46 -20.17
C ALA A 155 2.14 -4.12 -19.48
N PRO A 156 1.97 -5.31 -18.86
CA PRO A 156 0.80 -6.18 -18.93
C PRO A 156 -0.33 -5.86 -17.93
N PHE A 157 -0.20 -4.81 -17.11
CA PHE A 157 -1.15 -4.45 -16.06
C PHE A 157 -2.35 -3.62 -16.55
N ASP A 158 -2.48 -3.43 -17.86
CA ASP A 158 -3.68 -2.88 -18.51
C ASP A 158 -4.88 -3.85 -18.47
N LYS A 159 -4.63 -5.09 -18.04
CA LYS A 159 -5.61 -6.17 -17.89
C LYS A 159 -5.39 -6.90 -16.57
N ALA A 160 -6.27 -7.85 -16.27
CA ALA A 160 -6.08 -8.75 -15.13
C ALA A 160 -4.79 -9.57 -15.31
N VAL A 161 -3.88 -9.53 -14.33
CA VAL A 161 -2.60 -10.26 -14.33
C VAL A 161 -2.66 -11.39 -13.29
N PRO A 162 -2.38 -12.64 -13.68
CA PRO A 162 -2.34 -13.77 -12.73
C PRO A 162 -1.25 -13.62 -11.66
N ILE A 163 -1.62 -13.87 -10.42
CA ILE A 163 -0.74 -13.90 -9.24
C ILE A 163 -0.40 -15.33 -8.88
N LEU A 164 -1.42 -16.18 -8.72
CA LEU A 164 -1.28 -17.55 -8.19
C LEU A 164 -2.38 -18.44 -8.78
N ARG A 165 -1.98 -19.58 -9.36
CA ARG A 165 -2.92 -20.65 -9.72
C ARG A 165 -3.28 -21.45 -8.48
N VAL A 166 -4.54 -21.50 -8.08
CA VAL A 166 -5.01 -22.37 -7.00
C VAL A 166 -5.61 -23.63 -7.59
N GLN A 167 -5.06 -24.80 -7.24
CA GLN A 167 -5.45 -26.10 -7.78
C GLN A 167 -5.85 -27.07 -6.65
N PRO A 168 -7.13 -27.08 -6.23
CA PRO A 168 -7.53 -27.86 -5.07
C PRO A 168 -7.38 -29.38 -5.29
N VAL A 169 -6.88 -30.09 -4.27
CA VAL A 169 -6.70 -31.55 -4.30
C VAL A 169 -7.90 -32.29 -3.67
N GLY A 170 -8.07 -33.57 -3.99
CA GLY A 170 -9.21 -34.40 -3.54
C GLY A 170 -9.27 -34.74 -2.04
N ILE A 171 -8.54 -34.01 -1.20
CA ILE A 171 -8.47 -34.23 0.26
C ILE A 171 -9.29 -33.14 0.95
N PRO A 172 -10.16 -33.44 1.93
CA PRO A 172 -10.89 -32.43 2.68
C PRO A 172 -9.97 -31.70 3.67
N GLY A 173 -10.08 -30.37 3.70
CA GLY A 173 -9.45 -29.49 4.68
C GLY A 173 -10.30 -29.38 5.95
N SER A 174 -9.65 -29.07 7.07
CA SER A 174 -10.30 -29.00 8.38
C SER A 174 -10.64 -27.57 8.84
N GLY A 175 -10.14 -26.54 8.15
CA GLY A 175 -10.37 -25.15 8.51
C GLY A 175 -11.83 -24.71 8.32
N THR A 176 -12.30 -23.83 9.20
CA THR A 176 -13.64 -23.23 9.16
C THR A 176 -13.55 -21.71 8.91
N LEU A 177 -14.68 -21.11 8.56
CA LEU A 177 -14.89 -19.66 8.52
C LEU A 177 -15.94 -19.34 9.59
N PRO A 178 -15.54 -18.87 10.79
CA PRO A 178 -16.48 -18.47 11.83
C PRO A 178 -17.25 -17.20 11.46
N ASP A 179 -18.50 -17.07 11.91
CA ASP A 179 -19.31 -15.86 11.69
C ASP A 179 -18.79 -14.65 12.49
N SER A 180 -18.09 -14.89 13.61
CA SER A 180 -17.44 -13.87 14.43
C SER A 180 -16.00 -14.28 14.73
N LEU A 181 -15.09 -13.31 14.71
CA LEU A 181 -13.65 -13.53 14.84
C LEU A 181 -13.12 -13.00 16.17
N VAL A 182 -13.12 -11.67 16.37
CA VAL A 182 -12.68 -11.03 17.62
C VAL A 182 -13.60 -9.89 18.03
N SER A 183 -13.53 -9.48 19.30
CA SER A 183 -14.19 -8.25 19.73
C SER A 183 -13.36 -7.04 19.30
N MET A 184 -13.93 -6.18 18.46
CA MET A 184 -13.28 -4.92 18.07
C MET A 184 -13.70 -3.79 19.03
N PRO A 185 -12.76 -3.13 19.72
CA PRO A 185 -13.09 -2.01 20.59
C PRO A 185 -13.80 -0.88 19.82
N ALA A 186 -14.81 -0.29 20.45
CA ALA A 186 -15.44 0.92 19.93
C ALA A 186 -14.45 2.08 19.92
N LEU A 187 -14.66 3.04 19.00
CA LEU A 187 -13.87 4.27 18.99
C LEU A 187 -14.20 5.10 20.24
N PRO A 188 -13.20 5.68 20.93
CA PRO A 188 -13.43 6.59 22.04
C PRO A 188 -14.04 7.91 21.54
N SER A 189 -14.47 8.77 22.48
CA SER A 189 -14.78 10.16 22.12
C SER A 189 -13.54 10.84 21.54
N LEU A 190 -13.75 11.65 20.50
CA LEU A 190 -12.71 12.44 19.85
C LEU A 190 -12.48 13.80 20.52
N ASP A 191 -13.37 14.19 21.45
CA ASP A 191 -13.32 15.48 22.12
C ASP A 191 -12.07 15.61 23.00
N GLY A 192 -11.33 16.70 22.82
CA GLY A 192 -10.14 17.01 23.61
C GLY A 192 -8.90 16.18 23.28
N LEU A 193 -8.95 15.28 22.30
CA LEU A 193 -7.76 14.56 21.83
C LEU A 193 -6.79 15.53 21.12
N THR A 194 -5.49 15.35 21.37
CA THR A 194 -4.45 16.06 20.62
C THR A 194 -4.61 15.79 19.13
N GLN A 195 -4.63 16.84 18.33
CA GLN A 195 -4.68 16.75 16.87
C GLN A 195 -3.35 17.16 16.26
N ARG A 196 -2.78 16.34 15.37
CA ARG A 196 -1.56 16.65 14.61
C ARG A 196 -1.86 16.71 13.13
N LYS A 197 -1.39 17.75 12.45
CA LYS A 197 -1.53 17.90 10.99
C LYS A 197 -0.22 17.51 10.31
N LEU A 198 -0.33 16.64 9.30
CA LEU A 198 0.76 16.20 8.44
C LEU A 198 0.39 16.55 7.01
N GLN A 199 0.99 17.61 6.47
CA GLN A 199 0.81 18.02 5.08
C GLN A 199 1.86 17.36 4.21
N LEU A 200 1.45 16.41 3.37
CA LEU A 200 2.28 15.86 2.32
C LEU A 200 2.38 16.86 1.18
N SER A 201 3.54 16.95 0.55
CA SER A 201 3.75 17.79 -0.63
C SER A 201 4.91 17.27 -1.46
N MET A 202 4.78 17.45 -2.77
CA MET A 202 5.85 17.22 -3.74
C MET A 202 6.28 18.56 -4.33
N ASP A 203 7.57 18.70 -4.64
CA ASP A 203 8.06 19.88 -5.35
C ASP A 203 7.38 19.96 -6.74
N PRO A 204 6.75 21.10 -7.11
CA PRO A 204 6.03 21.20 -8.39
C PRO A 204 6.90 20.94 -9.62
N MET A 205 8.20 21.21 -9.54
CA MET A 205 9.12 20.96 -10.65
C MET A 205 9.48 19.48 -10.73
N LEU A 206 9.62 18.78 -9.59
CA LEU A 206 9.75 17.32 -9.58
C LEU A 206 8.51 16.67 -10.20
N ASP A 207 7.31 17.03 -9.74
CA ASP A 207 6.06 16.46 -10.26
C ASP A 207 5.98 16.67 -11.79
N MET A 208 6.13 17.92 -12.25
CA MET A 208 6.09 18.23 -13.69
C MET A 208 7.15 17.46 -14.51
N MET A 209 8.41 17.42 -14.06
CA MET A 209 9.49 16.74 -14.80
C MET A 209 9.32 15.22 -14.79
N GLY A 210 8.89 14.65 -13.66
CA GLY A 210 8.60 13.23 -13.54
C GLY A 210 7.44 12.80 -14.44
N MET A 211 6.37 13.59 -14.46
CA MET A 211 5.24 13.43 -15.39
C MET A 211 5.66 13.46 -16.85
N GLN A 212 6.48 14.44 -17.24
CA GLN A 212 6.99 14.53 -18.60
C GLN A 212 7.87 13.33 -18.97
N ALA A 213 8.70 12.86 -18.05
CA ALA A 213 9.53 11.67 -18.26
C ALA A 213 8.68 10.40 -18.43
N LEU A 214 7.65 10.23 -17.60
CA LEU A 214 6.70 9.12 -17.69
C LEU A 214 5.96 9.14 -19.04
N MET A 215 5.37 10.28 -19.40
CA MET A 215 4.63 10.45 -20.66
C MET A 215 5.52 10.28 -21.89
N LYS A 216 6.76 10.76 -21.84
CA LYS A 216 7.74 10.53 -22.92
C LYS A 216 8.05 9.04 -23.09
N LYS A 217 8.08 8.28 -22.00
CA LYS A 217 8.46 6.85 -22.00
C LYS A 217 7.31 5.92 -22.38
N TYR A 218 6.10 6.18 -21.89
CA TYR A 218 4.96 5.27 -22.02
C TYR A 218 3.75 5.86 -22.78
N GLY A 219 3.79 7.14 -23.12
CA GLY A 219 2.71 7.84 -23.81
C GLY A 219 1.40 7.85 -23.00
N ASN A 220 0.27 7.95 -23.70
CA ASN A 220 -1.06 8.04 -23.09
C ASN A 220 -1.44 6.83 -22.23
N GLN A 221 -0.81 5.67 -22.45
CA GLN A 221 -1.06 4.47 -21.66
C GLN A 221 -0.72 4.67 -20.17
N ALA A 222 0.24 5.55 -19.86
CA ALA A 222 0.61 5.88 -18.48
C ALA A 222 -0.53 6.50 -17.68
N MET A 223 -1.53 7.09 -18.35
CA MET A 223 -2.66 7.78 -17.73
C MET A 223 -3.98 7.02 -17.92
N SER A 224 -3.91 5.76 -18.35
CA SER A 224 -5.11 4.94 -18.58
C SER A 224 -5.91 4.75 -17.28
N GLY A 225 -7.21 5.02 -17.34
CA GLY A 225 -8.13 4.90 -16.19
C GLY A 225 -8.17 6.10 -15.24
N MET A 226 -7.34 7.14 -15.44
CA MET A 226 -7.37 8.39 -14.68
C MET A 226 -8.45 9.34 -15.25
N ASP A 227 -9.12 10.11 -14.40
CA ASP A 227 -10.15 11.07 -14.84
C ASP A 227 -9.54 12.25 -15.61
N HIS A 228 -10.28 12.78 -16.59
CA HIS A 228 -9.86 13.96 -17.36
C HIS A 228 -9.65 15.21 -16.49
N GLY A 229 -10.31 15.30 -15.33
CA GLY A 229 -10.11 16.37 -14.35
C GLY A 229 -8.77 16.23 -13.62
N ASP A 230 -8.39 15.01 -13.24
CA ASP A 230 -7.11 14.72 -12.58
C ASP A 230 -5.93 14.98 -13.53
N MET A 231 -6.10 14.72 -14.83
CA MET A 231 -5.11 15.05 -15.87
C MET A 231 -4.85 16.58 -15.99
N MET A 232 -5.82 17.41 -15.61
CA MET A 232 -5.69 18.88 -15.60
C MET A 232 -5.31 19.45 -14.22
N GLY A 233 -5.32 18.61 -13.17
CA GLY A 233 -5.05 18.96 -11.77
C GLY A 233 -3.55 19.12 -11.45
N HIS A 234 -2.66 18.54 -12.27
CA HIS A 234 -1.20 18.71 -12.18
C HIS A 234 -0.70 20.10 -12.66
N GLY A 235 -1.54 21.12 -12.51
CA GLY A 235 -1.28 22.52 -12.87
C GLY A 235 -2.14 23.00 -14.03
N GLY A 236 -2.79 24.15 -13.85
CA GLY A 236 -3.49 24.91 -14.90
C GLY A 236 -2.55 25.48 -15.98
N MET A 237 -1.67 24.65 -16.52
CA MET A 237 -0.69 24.98 -17.53
C MET A 237 -1.16 24.40 -18.86
N LYS A 238 -1.49 25.28 -19.81
CA LYS A 238 -1.56 24.91 -21.22
C LYS A 238 -0.24 24.19 -21.57
N MET A 239 -0.34 22.94 -22.01
CA MET A 239 0.77 22.18 -22.57
C MET A 239 1.19 22.83 -23.90
N ASP A 240 1.94 23.91 -23.84
CA ASP A 240 2.63 24.45 -25.01
C ASP A 240 3.88 23.59 -25.22
N HIS A 241 3.83 22.69 -26.19
CA HIS A 241 4.90 21.74 -26.53
C HIS A 241 6.16 22.40 -27.15
N GLY A 242 6.39 23.69 -26.89
CA GLY A 242 7.31 24.52 -27.68
C GLY A 242 8.53 25.12 -26.99
N GLY A 243 8.64 25.17 -25.65
CA GLY A 243 9.71 26.00 -25.08
C GLY A 243 9.99 25.86 -23.59
N MET A 244 10.68 24.81 -23.19
CA MET A 244 11.37 24.75 -21.88
C MET A 244 12.72 24.02 -21.99
N GLY A 245 13.43 24.16 -23.12
CA GLY A 245 14.86 23.93 -23.15
C GLY A 245 15.55 25.21 -22.67
N ASN A 246 16.22 25.18 -21.51
CA ASN A 246 17.06 26.24 -20.93
C ASN A 246 16.46 27.08 -19.77
N MET A 247 15.89 26.44 -18.75
CA MET A 247 16.01 26.98 -17.40
C MET A 247 17.40 26.58 -16.88
N HIS A 248 18.35 27.52 -16.90
CA HIS A 248 19.67 27.35 -16.28
C HIS A 248 19.49 27.25 -14.76
N HIS A 249 19.40 26.04 -14.23
CA HIS A 249 19.72 25.80 -12.83
C HIS A 249 21.22 26.07 -12.68
N GLY A 250 21.64 26.71 -11.58
CA GLY A 250 23.05 26.95 -11.29
C GLY A 250 23.88 25.68 -11.39
N ALA A 251 25.20 25.79 -11.27
CA ALA A 251 26.16 24.73 -11.58
C ALA A 251 25.93 23.32 -10.94
N GLY A 252 24.94 23.15 -10.05
CA GLY A 252 24.56 21.88 -9.40
C GLY A 252 23.27 21.18 -9.90
N GLY A 253 22.51 21.70 -10.86
CA GLY A 253 21.25 21.06 -11.31
C GLY A 253 20.11 21.09 -10.27
N PHE A 254 18.92 20.58 -10.61
CA PHE A 254 17.81 20.40 -9.65
C PHE A 254 18.02 19.12 -8.84
N ASP A 255 18.08 19.23 -7.52
CA ASP A 255 18.18 18.09 -6.61
C ASP A 255 16.79 17.60 -6.21
N PHE A 256 16.39 16.43 -6.74
CA PHE A 256 15.12 15.80 -6.41
C PHE A 256 15.16 14.97 -5.12
N HIS A 257 16.33 14.73 -4.51
CA HIS A 257 16.46 13.85 -3.34
C HIS A 257 15.82 14.44 -2.06
N ASN A 258 15.42 15.71 -2.08
CA ASN A 258 14.74 16.40 -0.97
C ASN A 258 13.47 17.14 -1.44
N ALA A 259 12.92 16.72 -2.58
CA ALA A 259 11.79 17.37 -3.23
C ALA A 259 10.44 16.92 -2.67
N ASN A 260 10.37 15.74 -2.05
CA ASN A 260 9.18 15.24 -1.39
C ASN A 260 9.25 15.53 0.11
N ARG A 261 8.13 15.94 0.72
CA ARG A 261 8.15 16.56 2.05
C ARG A 261 6.93 16.27 2.90
N ILE A 262 7.10 16.38 4.21
CA ILE A 262 6.00 16.47 5.17
C ILE A 262 6.12 17.80 5.95
N ASN A 263 5.03 18.55 6.07
CA ASN A 263 4.98 19.86 6.71
C ASN A 263 6.06 20.83 6.17
N GLY A 264 6.31 20.77 4.85
CA GLY A 264 7.26 21.62 4.15
C GLY A 264 8.74 21.26 4.34
N GLN A 265 9.04 20.16 5.03
CA GLN A 265 10.40 19.68 5.30
C GLN A 265 10.61 18.30 4.68
N ALA A 266 11.72 18.13 3.96
CA ALA A 266 12.23 16.80 3.66
C ALA A 266 12.76 16.17 4.95
N PHE A 267 12.81 14.85 5.01
CA PHE A 267 13.27 14.10 6.17
C PHE A 267 14.66 14.54 6.65
N ASP A 268 14.78 14.85 7.95
CA ASP A 268 16.05 15.04 8.64
C ASP A 268 16.18 14.01 9.77
N MET A 269 17.09 13.06 9.58
CA MET A 269 17.33 11.97 10.54
C MET A 269 17.83 12.46 11.91
N ASN A 270 18.31 13.70 12.02
CA ASN A 270 18.84 14.25 13.28
C ASN A 270 17.82 15.07 14.07
N VAL A 271 16.66 15.36 13.48
CA VAL A 271 15.67 16.28 14.04
C VAL A 271 14.28 15.66 14.01
N PRO A 272 13.80 15.07 15.12
CA PRO A 272 12.41 14.64 15.21
C PRO A 272 11.48 15.87 15.11
N MET A 273 10.40 15.73 14.36
CA MET A 273 9.46 16.82 14.11
C MET A 273 8.63 17.18 15.35
N PHE A 274 8.31 16.20 16.18
CA PHE A 274 7.57 16.37 17.44
C PHE A 274 7.74 15.18 18.39
N ALA A 275 7.22 15.33 19.60
CA ALA A 275 7.00 14.24 20.56
C ALA A 275 5.50 13.92 20.66
N ALA A 276 5.12 12.67 20.40
CA ALA A 276 3.76 12.16 20.60
C ALA A 276 3.57 11.69 22.04
N ALA A 277 2.34 11.73 22.54
CA ALA A 277 2.05 11.30 23.91
C ALA A 277 2.01 9.77 24.04
N LYS A 278 2.81 9.20 24.95
CA LYS A 278 2.75 7.77 25.30
C LYS A 278 1.43 7.41 25.99
N GLY A 279 0.81 6.31 25.55
CA GLY A 279 -0.39 5.72 26.15
C GLY A 279 -1.67 6.53 25.98
N GLN A 280 -1.65 7.62 25.20
CA GLN A 280 -2.80 8.48 24.95
C GLN A 280 -3.21 8.42 23.48
N TYR A 281 -4.52 8.50 23.22
CA TYR A 281 -5.02 8.60 21.86
C TYR A 281 -4.75 10.00 21.29
N GLU A 282 -4.31 10.04 20.05
CA GLU A 282 -4.17 11.26 19.26
C GLU A 282 -4.88 11.11 17.91
N ARG A 283 -5.36 12.22 17.36
CA ARG A 283 -5.94 12.30 16.02
C ARG A 283 -4.89 12.85 15.05
N TRP A 284 -4.45 12.03 14.11
CA TRP A 284 -3.51 12.49 13.09
C TRP A 284 -4.26 12.72 11.79
N VAL A 285 -4.15 13.94 11.26
CA VAL A 285 -4.80 14.40 10.03
C VAL A 285 -3.74 14.54 8.96
N ILE A 286 -3.79 13.66 7.95
CA ILE A 286 -2.82 13.57 6.88
C ILE A 286 -3.46 14.05 5.60
N SER A 287 -2.87 15.06 4.96
CA SER A 287 -3.40 15.69 3.76
C SER A 287 -2.38 15.63 2.64
N SER A 288 -2.83 15.30 1.44
CA SER A 288 -2.07 15.51 0.20
C SER A 288 -2.79 16.52 -0.71
N GLU A 289 -3.62 17.41 -0.15
CA GLU A 289 -4.26 18.47 -0.95
C GLU A 289 -3.17 19.32 -1.64
N GLY A 290 -3.27 19.46 -2.96
CA GLY A 290 -2.25 20.12 -3.79
C GLY A 290 -1.33 19.15 -4.55
N ASP A 291 -1.48 17.85 -4.32
CA ASP A 291 -0.82 16.78 -5.08
C ASP A 291 -1.82 15.63 -5.36
N MET A 292 -1.71 15.02 -6.54
CA MET A 292 -2.62 13.95 -7.00
C MET A 292 -2.00 12.56 -6.96
N MET A 293 -0.76 12.42 -6.46
CA MET A 293 -0.14 11.11 -6.31
C MET A 293 -0.76 10.31 -5.17
N LEU A 294 -0.68 8.99 -5.31
CA LEU A 294 -1.07 8.06 -4.26
C LEU A 294 0.01 7.97 -3.18
N HIS A 295 -0.37 8.25 -1.93
CA HIS A 295 0.48 8.10 -0.75
C HIS A 295 -0.15 7.13 0.25
N PRO A 296 0.28 5.86 0.29
CA PRO A 296 -0.04 4.98 1.40
C PRO A 296 0.73 5.46 2.63
N PHE A 297 0.07 6.13 3.55
CA PHE A 297 0.75 6.71 4.70
C PHE A 297 0.87 5.69 5.83
N HIS A 298 2.11 5.37 6.22
CA HIS A 298 2.46 4.40 7.25
C HIS A 298 3.00 5.09 8.51
N ILE A 299 2.66 4.55 9.69
CA ILE A 299 3.08 5.08 11.00
C ILE A 299 3.66 3.95 11.84
N HIS A 300 4.91 4.10 12.26
CA HIS A 300 5.60 3.12 13.10
C HIS A 300 5.08 3.12 14.54
N GLY A 301 5.31 2.02 15.26
CA GLY A 301 5.07 1.94 16.71
C GLY A 301 3.59 1.84 17.13
N THR A 302 2.66 1.72 16.18
CA THR A 302 1.22 1.64 16.46
C THR A 302 0.53 0.73 15.44
N GLN A 303 -0.59 0.14 15.87
CA GLN A 303 -1.70 -0.18 14.98
C GLN A 303 -2.81 0.83 15.30
N PHE A 304 -3.38 1.48 14.29
CA PHE A 304 -4.34 2.56 14.43
C PHE A 304 -5.71 2.18 13.88
N ARG A 305 -6.70 3.04 14.17
CA ARG A 305 -8.04 2.97 13.59
C ARG A 305 -8.21 4.11 12.60
N ILE A 306 -8.68 3.80 11.39
CA ILE A 306 -9.00 4.84 10.41
C ILE A 306 -10.32 5.49 10.80
N LEU A 307 -10.32 6.82 10.94
CA LEU A 307 -11.53 7.62 11.17
C LEU A 307 -12.11 8.09 9.83
N ARG A 308 -11.24 8.54 8.93
CA ARG A 308 -11.57 8.88 7.54
C ARG A 308 -10.44 8.42 6.62
N GLU A 309 -10.78 7.79 5.51
CA GLU A 309 -9.86 7.43 4.44
C GLU A 309 -10.16 8.26 3.22
N ASN A 310 -9.25 9.17 2.88
CA ASN A 310 -9.31 10.06 1.73
C ASN A 310 -10.67 10.78 1.60
N GLY A 311 -11.14 11.36 2.70
CA GLY A 311 -12.40 12.08 2.77
C GLY A 311 -13.64 11.21 3.01
N GLN A 312 -13.55 9.88 3.02
CA GLN A 312 -14.68 8.96 3.20
C GLN A 312 -14.56 8.14 4.50
N ALA A 313 -15.65 7.50 4.93
CA ALA A 313 -15.56 6.48 5.97
C ALA A 313 -14.78 5.26 5.43
N PRO A 314 -13.96 4.57 6.25
CA PRO A 314 -13.25 3.40 5.78
C PRO A 314 -14.22 2.28 5.39
N ALA A 315 -13.89 1.53 4.34
CA ALA A 315 -14.62 0.32 4.01
C ALA A 315 -14.59 -0.68 5.18
N ALA A 316 -15.61 -1.55 5.29
CA ALA A 316 -15.74 -2.46 6.43
C ALA A 316 -14.48 -3.30 6.69
N HIS A 317 -13.87 -3.86 5.65
CA HIS A 317 -12.63 -4.65 5.76
C HIS A 317 -11.39 -3.82 6.15
N ARG A 318 -11.48 -2.48 6.11
CA ARG A 318 -10.41 -1.53 6.47
C ARG A 318 -10.67 -0.85 7.81
N SER A 319 -11.79 -1.14 8.47
CA SER A 319 -12.23 -0.51 9.72
C SER A 319 -11.61 -1.11 11.00
N GLY A 320 -10.86 -2.21 10.86
CA GLY A 320 -10.11 -2.86 11.93
C GLY A 320 -8.81 -2.16 12.28
N TRP A 321 -7.80 -2.94 12.65
CA TRP A 321 -6.45 -2.45 12.96
C TRP A 321 -5.62 -2.30 11.69
N LYS A 322 -5.13 -1.09 11.45
CA LYS A 322 -4.33 -0.70 10.28
C LYS A 322 -3.03 -0.05 10.72
N ASP A 323 -2.00 -0.16 9.91
CA ASP A 323 -0.80 0.68 10.03
C ASP A 323 -0.55 1.52 8.78
N THR A 324 -1.37 1.34 7.75
CA THR A 324 -1.33 2.11 6.51
C THR A 324 -2.71 2.72 6.19
N VAL A 325 -2.76 3.94 5.67
CA VAL A 325 -4.00 4.62 5.23
C VAL A 325 -3.80 5.29 3.86
N ARG A 326 -4.81 5.23 2.97
CA ARG A 326 -4.73 5.92 1.66
C ARG A 326 -4.74 7.43 1.86
N VAL A 327 -3.87 8.18 1.17
CA VAL A 327 -3.95 9.64 1.02
C VAL A 327 -3.66 9.98 -0.43
N GLU A 328 -4.59 10.63 -1.14
CA GLU A 328 -4.45 10.92 -2.57
C GLU A 328 -5.40 12.06 -2.98
N GLY A 329 -4.86 13.23 -3.32
CA GLY A 329 -5.65 14.43 -3.60
C GLY A 329 -6.56 14.93 -2.45
N GLY A 330 -6.49 14.32 -1.27
CA GLY A 330 -7.48 14.50 -0.21
C GLY A 330 -6.90 14.43 1.20
N VAL A 331 -7.78 14.14 2.17
CA VAL A 331 -7.44 14.14 3.61
C VAL A 331 -7.89 12.84 4.26
N SER A 332 -6.97 12.19 4.97
CA SER A 332 -7.23 11.06 5.85
C SER A 332 -7.06 11.46 7.30
N GLU A 333 -7.76 10.75 8.17
CA GLU A 333 -7.70 10.94 9.60
C GLU A 333 -7.63 9.58 10.29
N VAL A 334 -6.65 9.43 11.18
CA VAL A 334 -6.41 8.19 11.94
C VAL A 334 -6.34 8.47 13.43
N LEU A 335 -6.78 7.49 14.21
CA LEU A 335 -6.70 7.48 15.67
C LEU A 335 -5.54 6.58 16.10
N VAL A 336 -4.45 7.19 16.57
CA VAL A 336 -3.20 6.52 16.95
C VAL A 336 -3.04 6.49 18.47
N LYS A 337 -2.29 5.51 18.98
CA LYS A 337 -1.85 5.45 20.38
C LYS A 337 -0.54 4.67 20.45
N PHE A 338 0.46 5.25 21.11
CA PHE A 338 1.79 4.65 21.19
C PHE A 338 2.04 4.10 22.60
N ASP A 339 2.19 2.79 22.73
CA ASP A 339 2.36 2.14 24.03
C ASP A 339 3.84 1.97 24.44
N HIS A 340 4.76 2.25 23.53
CA HIS A 340 6.20 2.08 23.70
C HIS A 340 6.95 3.40 23.51
N GLU A 341 8.08 3.56 24.20
CA GLU A 341 8.94 4.75 24.09
C GLU A 341 9.77 4.71 22.80
N ALA A 342 10.04 5.91 22.26
CA ALA A 342 10.97 6.09 21.16
C ALA A 342 11.86 7.31 21.44
N SER A 343 13.12 7.06 21.79
CA SER A 343 14.14 8.08 22.00
C SER A 343 14.49 8.81 20.70
N LYS A 344 15.15 9.97 20.77
CA LYS A 344 15.65 10.68 19.58
C LYS A 344 16.56 9.80 18.72
N GLU A 345 17.42 9.00 19.34
CA GLU A 345 18.40 8.14 18.67
C GLU A 345 17.76 6.90 18.01
N ASN A 346 16.51 6.58 18.39
CA ASN A 346 15.73 5.45 17.90
C ASN A 346 14.27 5.89 17.69
N MET A 347 14.10 7.03 17.02
CA MET A 347 12.80 7.64 16.82
C MET A 347 11.92 6.79 15.89
N TYR A 348 10.60 6.90 16.06
CA TYR A 348 9.65 6.31 15.12
C TYR A 348 9.55 7.13 13.84
N MET A 349 9.18 6.48 12.74
CA MET A 349 8.91 7.14 11.47
C MET A 349 7.41 7.21 11.19
N ALA A 350 7.01 8.27 10.48
CA ALA A 350 5.75 8.33 9.77
C ALA A 350 6.03 8.81 8.34
N HIS A 351 5.62 8.04 7.33
CA HIS A 351 6.08 8.24 5.96
C HIS A 351 5.09 7.74 4.92
N CYS A 352 5.27 8.21 3.68
CA CYS A 352 4.68 7.56 2.52
C CYS A 352 5.37 6.21 2.28
N HIS A 353 4.60 5.16 2.02
CA HIS A 353 5.10 3.82 1.72
C HIS A 353 5.17 3.54 0.19
N LEU A 354 5.00 4.58 -0.63
CA LEU A 354 5.61 4.62 -1.96
C LEU A 354 7.10 4.91 -1.75
N LEU A 355 7.94 3.89 -1.88
CA LEU A 355 9.31 3.92 -1.33
C LEU A 355 10.17 5.04 -1.94
N GLU A 356 9.99 5.36 -3.21
CA GLU A 356 10.75 6.45 -3.82
C GLU A 356 10.35 7.83 -3.28
N HIS A 357 9.12 8.02 -2.77
CA HIS A 357 8.73 9.24 -2.07
C HIS A 357 9.37 9.31 -0.68
N GLU A 358 9.44 8.19 0.03
CA GLU A 358 10.16 8.08 1.31
C GLU A 358 11.64 8.45 1.15
N ASP A 359 12.33 7.80 0.20
CA ASP A 359 13.77 7.98 -0.06
C ASP A 359 14.13 9.40 -0.52
N THR A 360 13.15 10.16 -1.02
CA THR A 360 13.33 11.55 -1.49
C THR A 360 12.72 12.59 -0.55
N GLY A 361 12.39 12.17 0.68
CA GLY A 361 12.15 13.05 1.82
C GLY A 361 10.73 13.03 2.40
N MET A 362 9.78 12.25 1.87
CA MET A 362 8.39 12.18 2.40
C MET A 362 8.29 11.30 3.65
N MET A 363 9.09 11.64 4.64
CA MET A 363 9.18 10.97 5.92
C MET A 363 9.45 12.00 7.02
N LEU A 364 8.94 11.75 8.21
CA LEU A 364 9.30 12.47 9.43
C LEU A 364 9.66 11.49 10.53
N GLY A 365 10.59 11.90 11.39
CA GLY A 365 10.85 11.24 12.65
C GLY A 365 10.06 11.85 13.81
N PHE A 366 9.66 11.06 14.80
CA PHE A 366 9.03 11.56 16.03
C PHE A 366 9.40 10.70 17.25
N THR A 367 9.40 11.31 18.42
CA THR A 367 9.65 10.62 19.69
C THR A 367 8.34 10.31 20.42
N VAL A 368 8.37 9.38 21.37
CA VAL A 368 7.25 9.02 22.26
C VAL A 368 7.70 8.95 23.70
#